data_AF-A0A553DTY9-F1
#
_entry.id   AF-A0A553DTY9-F1
#
_cell.length_a   1.000
_cell.length_b   1.000
_cell.length_c   1.000
_cell.angle_alpha   90.00
_cell.angle_beta   90.00
_cell.angle_gamma   90.00
#
_symmetry.space_group_name_H-M   'P 1'
#
loop_
_entity.id
_entity.type
_entity.pdbx_description
1 polymer ?
#
loop_
_entity_poly.entity_id
_entity_poly.type
_entity_poly.pdbx_seq_one_letter_code
_entity_poly.pdbx_strand_id
1 'polypeptide(L)' 'MKKTNVLILFGENEVRQYENTNKLDGLIENISKFKFDTENEKKSFLLGLRTGIGWQEFIIIEELLNVF' A
#
# COMPACT_ATOMS: atom_id res chain seq x y z
N MET A 1 -15.36 -11.81 -11.80
CA MET A 1 -14.43 -11.77 -10.65
C MET A 1 -14.45 -10.36 -10.08
N LYS A 2 -14.43 -10.20 -8.74
CA LYS A 2 -14.41 -8.89 -8.09
C LYS A 2 -12.97 -8.36 -8.16
N LYS A 3 -12.77 -7.16 -8.73
CA LYS A 3 -11.45 -6.52 -8.80
C LYS A 3 -11.08 -5.97 -7.42
N THR A 4 -9.81 -6.09 -7.04
CA THR A 4 -9.31 -5.63 -5.74
C THR A 4 -8.37 -4.45 -5.95
N ASN A 5 -8.65 -3.31 -5.30
CA ASN A 5 -7.74 -2.17 -5.28
C ASN A 5 -6.88 -2.23 -4.01
N VAL A 6 -5.62 -1.81 -4.11
CA VAL A 6 -4.69 -1.73 -2.97
C VAL A 6 -3.99 -0.38 -3.03
N LEU A 7 -3.94 0.31 -1.90
CA LEU A 7 -3.10 1.48 -1.72
C LEU A 7 -1.87 1.09 -0.92
N ILE A 8 -0.71 1.55 -1.36
CA ILE A 8 0.56 1.29 -0.72
C ILE A 8 1.28 2.61 -0.52
N LEU A 9 1.64 2.89 0.72
CA LEU A 9 2.54 3.98 1.08
C LEU A 9 3.97 3.45 1.04
N PHE A 10 4.87 4.22 0.45
CA PHE A 10 6.29 3.90 0.33
C PHE A 10 7.18 4.91 1.04
N GLY A 11 8.39 4.48 1.38
CA GLY A 11 9.43 5.28 2.01
C GLY A 11 9.47 5.07 3.52
N GLU A 12 10.65 4.76 4.06
CA GLU A 12 10.83 4.48 5.51
C GLU A 12 10.36 5.66 6.38
N ASN A 13 10.65 6.89 5.97
CA ASN A 13 10.27 8.08 6.72
C ASN A 13 8.76 8.32 6.68
N GLU A 14 8.14 8.09 5.54
CA GLU A 14 6.71 8.25 5.30
C GLU A 14 5.92 7.19 6.05
N VAL A 15 6.37 5.92 5.97
CA VAL A 15 5.83 4.81 6.74
C VAL A 15 5.89 5.13 8.23
N ARG A 16 7.06 5.55 8.73
CA ARG A 16 7.22 5.92 10.14
C ARG A 16 6.35 7.10 10.53
N GLN A 17 6.20 8.12 9.67
CA GLN A 17 5.30 9.25 9.93
C GLN A 17 3.84 8.80 10.00
N TYR A 18 3.40 7.94 9.09
CA TYR A 18 2.07 7.37 9.12
C TYR A 18 1.83 6.54 10.37
N GLU A 19 2.74 5.64 10.75
CA GLU A 19 2.61 4.81 11.95
C GLU A 19 2.50 5.65 13.24
N ASN A 20 3.18 6.79 13.29
CA ASN A 20 3.14 7.69 14.46
C ASN A 20 1.92 8.59 14.50
N THR A 21 1.36 8.97 13.35
CA THR A 21 0.30 9.99 13.26
C THR A 21 -1.06 9.43 12.87
N ASN A 22 -1.09 8.26 12.24
CA ASN A 22 -2.21 7.66 11.52
C ASN A 22 -2.90 8.65 10.56
N LYS A 23 -2.11 9.51 9.91
CA LYS A 23 -2.58 10.54 8.97
C LYS A 23 -1.85 10.41 7.64
N LEU A 24 -2.58 10.67 6.55
CA LEU A 24 -2.04 10.68 5.19
C LEU A 24 -1.71 12.10 4.69
N ASP A 25 -2.04 13.14 5.46
CA ASP A 25 -1.82 14.52 5.07
C ASP A 25 -0.33 14.77 4.77
N GLY A 26 -0.02 15.20 3.55
CA GLY A 26 1.36 15.40 3.08
C GLY A 26 2.09 14.12 2.62
N LEU A 27 1.54 12.93 2.87
CA LEU A 27 2.10 11.65 2.42
C LEU A 27 1.51 11.16 1.09
N ILE A 28 0.48 11.85 0.57
CA ILE A 28 -0.27 11.46 -0.64
C ILE A 28 0.65 11.23 -1.84
N GLU A 29 1.73 12.01 -1.98
CA GLU A 29 2.69 11.87 -3.08
C GLU A 29 3.43 10.53 -3.09
N ASN A 30 3.52 9.85 -1.93
CA ASN A 30 4.19 8.56 -1.76
C ASN A 30 3.22 7.38 -1.76
N ILE A 31 1.94 7.61 -2.09
CA ILE A 31 0.92 6.56 -2.19
C ILE A 31 0.77 6.13 -3.64
N SER A 32 0.99 4.84 -3.90
CA SER A 32 0.64 4.24 -5.19
C SER A 32 -0.61 3.36 -5.09
N LYS A 33 -1.46 3.45 -6.12
CA LYS A 33 -2.68 2.66 -6.25
C LYS A 33 -2.49 1.54 -7.26
N PHE A 34 -2.74 0.30 -6.83
CA PHE A 34 -2.68 -0.89 -7.64
C PHE A 34 -4.07 -1.53 -7.75
N LYS A 35 -4.33 -2.18 -8.87
CA LYS A 35 -5.59 -2.88 -9.15
C LYS A 35 -5.30 -4.26 -9.68
N PHE A 36 -5.93 -5.27 -9.08
CA PHE A 36 -5.71 -6.67 -9.41
C PHE A 36 -7.02 -7.32 -9.85
N ASP A 37 -6.92 -8.14 -10.89
CA ASP A 37 -8.06 -8.88 -11.44
C ASP A 37 -8.27 -10.22 -10.71
N THR A 38 -7.23 -10.73 -10.04
CA THR A 38 -7.29 -11.98 -9.27
C THR A 38 -6.59 -11.86 -7.91
N GLU A 39 -7.02 -12.69 -6.95
CA GLU A 39 -6.35 -12.78 -5.64
C GLU A 39 -4.93 -13.35 -5.73
N ASN A 40 -4.64 -14.21 -6.72
CA ASN A 40 -3.28 -14.72 -6.94
C ASN A 40 -2.33 -13.61 -7.41
N GLU A 41 -2.77 -12.77 -8.34
CA GLU A 41 -2.00 -11.63 -8.84
C GLU A 41 -1.64 -10.66 -7.69
N LYS A 42 -2.61 -10.31 -6.86
CA LYS A 42 -2.41 -9.49 -5.65
C LYS A 42 -1.37 -10.13 -4.72
N LYS A 43 -1.51 -11.42 -4.41
CA LYS A 43 -0.59 -12.13 -3.52
C LYS A 43 0.84 -12.15 -4.06
N SER A 44 1.01 -12.45 -5.34
CA SER A 44 2.32 -12.45 -6.01
C SER A 44 2.98 -11.07 -5.99
N PHE A 45 2.20 -10.01 -6.27
CA PHE A 45 2.70 -8.64 -6.23
C PHE A 45 3.17 -8.24 -4.82
N LEU A 46 2.34 -8.48 -3.80
CA LEU A 46 2.69 -8.15 -2.41
C LEU A 46 3.91 -8.95 -1.94
N LEU A 47 4.03 -10.22 -2.33
CA LEU A 47 5.23 -11.01 -2.04
C LEU A 47 6.47 -10.40 -2.70
N GLY A 48 6.38 -9.99 -3.96
CA GLY A 48 7.47 -9.33 -4.68
C GLY A 48 7.94 -8.05 -3.99
N LEU A 49 7.00 -7.19 -3.58
CA LEU A 49 7.32 -5.98 -2.81
C LEU A 49 8.05 -6.29 -1.51
N ARG A 50 7.55 -7.27 -0.74
CA ARG A 50 8.16 -7.70 0.54
C ARG A 50 9.59 -8.17 0.37
N THR A 51 9.87 -8.90 -0.71
CA THR A 51 11.20 -9.42 -1.01
C THR A 51 12.15 -8.37 -1.62
N GLY A 52 11.61 -7.34 -2.28
CA GLY A 52 12.41 -6.36 -3.01
C GLY A 52 12.69 -5.05 -2.27
N ILE A 53 11.72 -4.55 -1.51
CA ILE A 53 11.77 -3.20 -0.87
C ILE A 53 11.85 -3.32 0.67
N GLY A 54 11.69 -4.51 1.23
CA GLY A 54 11.72 -4.71 2.69
C GLY A 54 10.46 -4.18 3.38
N TRP A 55 10.06 -4.84 4.48
CA TRP A 55 8.76 -4.60 5.12
C TRP A 55 8.63 -3.27 5.87
N GLN A 56 9.74 -2.58 6.14
CA GLN A 56 9.75 -1.29 6.86
C GLN A 56 9.63 -0.09 5.92
N GLU A 57 9.85 -0.30 4.61
CA GLU A 57 9.85 0.75 3.60
C GLU A 57 8.51 0.89 2.88
N PHE A 58 7.52 0.04 3.20
CA PHE A 58 6.16 0.20 2.72
C PHE A 58 5.13 -0.35 3.70
N ILE A 59 3.90 0.18 3.61
CA ILE A 59 2.73 -0.39 4.30
C ILE A 59 1.54 -0.46 3.36
N ILE A 60 0.67 -1.44 3.59
CA ILE A 60 -0.60 -1.56 2.88
C ILE A 60 -1.65 -0.76 3.65
N ILE A 61 -2.25 0.22 2.99
CA ILE A 61 -3.33 1.02 3.57
C ILE A 61 -4.66 0.38 3.18
N GLU A 62 -5.32 -0.28 4.13
CA GLU A 62 -6.58 -1.00 3.89
C GLU A 62 -7.82 -0.08 3.92
N GLU A 63 -7.71 1.14 4.47
CA GLU A 63 -8.86 1.99 4.83
C GLU A 63 -9.57 2.73 3.68
N LEU A 64 -9.13 2.62 2.43
CA LEU A 64 -9.71 3.40 1.31
C LEU A 64 -10.43 2.57 0.24
N LEU A 65 -10.69 1.29 0.50
CA LEU A 65 -11.47 0.45 -0.42
C LEU A 65 -12.97 0.81 -0.50
N ASN A 66 -13.43 1.75 0.34
CA ASN A 66 -14.81 2.25 0.37
C ASN A 66 -14.95 3.76 0.08
N VAL A 67 -13.90 4.43 -0.42
CA VAL A 67 -14.02 5.81 -0.88
C VAL A 67 -13.82 5.83 -2.40
N PHE A 68 -14.89 6.25 -3.09
CA PHE A 68 -15.20 6.23 -4.54
C PHE A 68 -15.97 5.00 -5.04
#